data_AF-A0A4Q4S571-F1
#
_entry.id   AF-A0A4Q4S571-F1
#
_cell.length_a   1.000
_cell.length_b   1.000
_cell.length_c   1.000
_cell.angle_alpha   90.00
_cell.angle_beta   90.00
_cell.angle_gamma   90.00
#
_symmetry.space_group_name_H-M   'P 1'
#
loop_
_entity.id
_entity.type
_entity.pdbx_description
1 polymer ?
#
loop_
_entity_poly.entity_id
_entity_poly.type
_entity_poly.pdbx_seq_one_letter_code
_entity_poly.pdbx_strand_id
1 'polypeptide(L)'
;MRFNEDQPWDRWKVQAEQGRDTKMLRTCKKIYREAASVLYSKNTFKFDSYKLLTTFVSTIPPQHLASIRIIVLVITLFWDGCDDFIAWYGDLLPLLSGMQGLKEVCLRYRLRENNYVVHPRSRDFELLTWLEEGKIPRGYAMFYEMLEVQTGPKFGGMLFDRWAIGERRKIDMKE
;
A
#
# COMPACT_ATOMS: atom_id res chain seq x y z
N MET A 1 26.04 29.34 -39.42
CA MET A 1 25.29 28.89 -38.23
C MET A 1 25.98 27.63 -37.71
N ARG A 2 26.84 27.76 -36.68
CA ARG A 2 27.49 26.63 -36.01
C ARG A 2 27.01 26.68 -34.57
N PHE A 3 26.28 25.64 -34.14
CA PHE A 3 25.96 25.43 -32.74
C PHE A 3 27.24 24.96 -32.05
N ASN A 4 27.71 25.73 -31.06
CA ASN A 4 28.79 25.31 -30.17
C ASN A 4 28.16 24.50 -29.04
N GLU A 5 28.41 23.19 -29.04
CA GLU A 5 27.98 22.21 -28.02
C GLU A 5 28.97 22.14 -26.84
N ASP A 6 29.32 23.26 -26.22
CA ASP A 6 30.30 23.28 -25.11
C ASP A 6 29.86 24.16 -23.94
N GLN A 7 28.69 23.88 -23.34
CA GLN A 7 28.42 24.30 -21.96
C GLN A 7 27.93 23.13 -21.11
N PRO A 8 28.72 22.70 -20.12
CA PRO A 8 28.39 21.56 -19.28
C PRO A 8 27.21 21.89 -18.38
N TRP A 9 26.39 20.87 -18.15
CA TRP A 9 25.19 20.75 -17.30
C TRP A 9 25.39 21.19 -15.82
N ASP A 10 26.56 21.72 -15.48
CA ASP A 10 27.04 22.09 -14.15
C ASP A 10 26.49 23.41 -13.59
N ARG A 11 25.60 24.10 -14.32
CA ARG A 11 25.06 25.40 -13.88
C ARG A 11 24.09 25.33 -12.69
N TRP A 12 23.73 24.12 -12.26
CA TRP A 12 22.89 23.87 -11.07
C TRP A 12 23.66 23.18 -9.94
N LYS A 13 24.95 23.49 -9.75
CA LYS A 13 25.56 23.29 -8.43
C LYS A 13 24.85 24.22 -7.45
N VAL A 14 23.81 23.68 -6.82
CA VAL A 14 23.21 24.21 -5.60
C VAL A 14 24.39 24.45 -4.66
N GLN A 15 24.75 25.72 -4.46
CA GLN A 15 25.65 26.10 -3.39
C GLN A 15 24.89 25.76 -2.09
N ALA A 16 25.05 24.54 -1.61
CA ALA A 16 24.60 24.16 -0.30
C ALA A 16 25.30 25.12 0.67
N GLU A 17 24.54 26.02 1.28
CA GLU A 17 25.01 26.82 2.41
C GLU A 17 25.39 25.86 3.54
N GLN A 18 26.63 25.37 3.53
CA GLN A 18 27.10 24.27 4.41
C GLN A 18 27.06 24.58 5.92
N GLY A 19 26.55 25.75 6.35
CA GLY A 19 26.53 26.17 7.75
C GLY A 19 25.15 26.25 8.43
N ARG A 20 24.06 26.58 7.70
CA ARG A 20 22.74 26.86 8.31
C ARG A 20 21.83 25.63 8.34
N ASP A 21 21.84 24.82 7.29
CA ASP A 21 20.94 23.67 7.17
C ASP A 21 21.29 22.52 8.13
N THR A 22 22.56 22.41 8.55
CA THR A 22 22.99 21.32 9.43
C THR A 22 22.36 21.38 10.82
N LYS A 23 22.06 22.59 11.34
CA LYS A 23 21.38 22.75 12.62
C LYS A 23 19.93 22.29 12.53
N MET A 24 19.20 22.71 11.50
CA MET A 24 17.82 22.27 11.27
C MET A 24 17.76 20.76 11.05
N LEU A 25 18.64 20.20 10.22
CA LEU A 25 18.70 18.75 9.98
C LEU A 25 19.01 17.95 11.25
N ARG A 26 19.90 18.44 12.13
CA ARG A 26 20.16 17.80 13.43
C ARG A 26 18.94 17.83 14.33
N THR A 27 18.25 18.97 14.40
CA THR A 27 17.00 19.11 15.16
C THR A 27 15.92 18.18 14.61
N CYS A 28 15.71 18.14 13.30
CA CYS A 28 14.77 17.23 12.65
C CYS A 28 15.11 15.76 12.92
N LYS A 29 16.39 15.36 12.87
CA LYS A 29 16.82 14.01 13.23
C LYS A 29 16.53 13.67 14.69
N LYS A 30 16.70 14.63 15.61
CA LYS A 30 16.41 14.45 17.04
C LYS A 30 14.90 14.27 17.27
N ILE A 31 14.09 15.17 16.72
CA ILE A 31 12.63 15.09 16.76
C ILE A 31 12.17 13.76 16.17
N TYR A 32 12.71 13.37 15.01
CA TYR A 32 12.37 12.09 14.39
C TYR A 32 12.70 10.91 15.30
N ARG A 33 13.88 10.86 15.94
CA ARG A 33 14.23 9.78 16.87
C ARG A 33 13.28 9.69 18.06
N GLU A 34 12.87 10.82 18.61
CA GLU A 34 11.95 10.90 19.75
C GLU A 34 10.52 10.50 19.36
N ALA A 35 10.06 10.98 18.20
CA ALA A 35 8.69 10.78 17.73
C ALA A 35 8.48 9.47 16.96
N ALA A 36 9.53 8.84 16.42
CA ALA A 36 9.39 7.69 15.53
C ALA A 36 8.66 6.52 16.19
N SER A 37 8.89 6.24 17.48
CA SER A 37 8.19 5.16 18.17
C SER A 37 6.68 5.38 18.17
N VAL A 38 6.23 6.61 18.44
CA VAL A 38 4.82 7.00 18.42
C VAL A 38 4.29 7.00 16.99
N LEU A 39 5.03 7.58 16.05
CA LEU A 39 4.67 7.65 14.63
C LEU A 39 4.38 6.25 14.06
N TYR A 40 5.27 5.29 14.26
CA TYR A 40 5.09 3.96 13.67
C TYR A 40 4.13 3.07 14.47
N SER A 41 4.08 3.18 15.80
CA SER A 41 3.25 2.28 16.62
C SER A 41 1.79 2.68 16.77
N LYS A 42 1.46 3.97 16.59
CA LYS A 42 0.10 4.49 16.81
C LYS A 42 -0.65 4.83 15.52
N ASN A 43 0.04 4.99 14.40
CA ASN A 43 -0.61 5.36 13.15
C ASN A 43 -1.02 4.12 12.33
N THR A 44 -2.06 4.33 11.53
CA THR A 44 -2.45 3.41 10.47
C THR A 44 -1.79 3.86 9.16
N PHE A 45 -1.01 2.99 8.55
CA PHE A 45 -0.33 3.30 7.30
C PHE A 45 -1.18 2.83 6.12
N LYS A 46 -1.68 3.79 5.34
CA LYS A 46 -2.48 3.52 4.16
C LYS A 46 -1.63 3.65 2.91
N PHE A 47 -1.68 2.64 2.04
CA PHE A 47 -1.00 2.62 0.75
C PHE A 47 -2.00 2.46 -0.37
N ASP A 48 -1.97 3.35 -1.36
CA ASP A 48 -2.86 3.26 -2.52
C ASP A 48 -2.41 2.21 -3.56
N SER A 49 -1.20 1.67 -3.40
CA SER A 49 -0.70 0.53 -4.16
C SER A 49 0.38 -0.20 -3.38
N TYR A 50 0.62 -1.45 -3.77
CA TYR A 50 1.72 -2.23 -3.21
C TYR A 50 3.10 -1.69 -3.50
N LYS A 51 3.32 -1.09 -4.67
CA LYS A 51 4.62 -0.48 -5.01
C LYS A 51 5.00 0.62 -4.01
N LEU A 52 4.01 1.32 -3.46
CA LEU A 52 4.25 2.29 -2.40
C LEU A 52 4.58 1.63 -1.07
N LEU A 53 3.92 0.51 -0.74
CA LEU A 53 4.26 -0.27 0.45
C LEU A 53 5.69 -0.81 0.36
N THR A 54 6.09 -1.44 -0.75
CA THR A 54 7.46 -1.96 -0.91
C THR A 54 8.52 -0.87 -0.80
N THR A 55 8.28 0.26 -1.47
CA THR A 55 9.16 1.44 -1.40
C THR A 55 9.25 1.98 0.02
N PHE A 56 8.12 2.08 0.72
CA PHE A 56 8.10 2.53 2.10
C PHE A 56 8.91 1.60 3.01
N VAL A 57 8.71 0.28 2.90
CA VAL A 57 9.43 -0.72 3.69
C VAL A 57 10.94 -0.66 3.42
N SER A 58 11.38 -0.41 2.19
CA SER A 58 12.81 -0.30 1.87
C SER A 58 13.47 0.99 2.37
N THR A 59 12.68 2.05 2.61
CA THR A 59 13.20 3.35 3.09
C THR A 59 13.30 3.47 4.60
N ILE A 60 12.73 2.52 5.36
CA ILE A 60 12.59 2.63 6.81
C ILE A 60 13.48 1.61 7.52
N PRO A 61 14.22 2.04 8.57
CA PRO A 61 15.01 1.12 9.40
C PRO A 61 14.17 -0.04 9.99
N PRO A 62 14.70 -1.28 10.05
CA PRO A 62 13.95 -2.45 10.53
C PRO A 62 13.29 -2.28 11.90
N GLN A 63 13.95 -1.56 12.82
CA GLN A 63 13.42 -1.24 14.16
C GLN A 63 12.08 -0.48 14.13
N HIS A 64 11.91 0.41 13.14
CA HIS A 64 10.70 1.20 12.97
C HIS A 64 9.62 0.39 12.25
N LEU A 65 10.02 -0.43 11.28
CA LEU A 65 9.13 -1.37 10.63
C LEU A 65 8.48 -2.35 11.62
N ALA A 66 9.28 -2.87 12.57
CA ALA A 66 8.79 -3.74 13.65
C ALA A 66 7.85 -3.03 14.65
N SER A 67 7.75 -1.71 14.60
CA SER A 67 6.81 -0.94 15.43
C SER A 67 5.44 -0.79 14.78
N ILE A 68 5.33 -0.97 13.45
CA ILE A 68 4.06 -0.81 12.71
C ILE A 68 3.07 -1.89 13.12
N ARG A 69 1.84 -1.47 13.40
CA ARG A 69 0.75 -2.35 13.87
C ARG A 69 -0.38 -2.53 12.86
N ILE A 70 -0.71 -1.49 12.09
CA ILE A 70 -1.90 -1.48 11.23
C ILE A 70 -1.54 -0.98 9.84
N ILE A 71 -1.85 -1.78 8.83
CA ILE A 71 -1.71 -1.42 7.42
C ILE A 71 -3.07 -1.46 6.73
N VAL A 72 -3.34 -0.46 5.89
CA VAL A 72 -4.43 -0.47 4.93
C VAL A 72 -3.83 -0.47 3.54
N LEU A 73 -4.14 -1.49 2.74
CA LEU A 73 -3.67 -1.61 1.37
C LEU A 73 -4.85 -1.47 0.43
N VAL A 74 -4.82 -0.47 -0.42
CA VAL A 74 -5.85 -0.28 -1.46
C VAL A 74 -5.49 -1.13 -2.66
N ILE A 75 -6.46 -1.94 -3.06
CA ILE A 75 -6.42 -2.80 -4.24
C ILE A 75 -7.31 -2.16 -5.28
N THR A 76 -6.71 -1.43 -6.22
CA THR A 76 -7.49 -0.88 -7.34
C THR A 76 -7.56 -1.94 -8.42
N LEU A 77 -8.78 -2.42 -8.70
CA LEU A 77 -9.00 -3.38 -9.76
C LEU A 77 -8.96 -2.65 -11.10
N PHE A 78 -7.94 -2.94 -11.90
CA PHE A 78 -7.79 -2.41 -13.25
C PHE A 78 -8.39 -3.38 -14.28
N TRP A 79 -8.77 -2.79 -15.39
CA TRP A 79 -9.50 -3.37 -16.47
C TRP A 79 -8.51 -4.19 -17.29
N ASP A 80 -8.80 -5.48 -17.45
CA ASP A 80 -8.00 -6.50 -18.15
C ASP A 80 -6.99 -7.29 -17.28
N GLY A 81 -7.52 -7.85 -16.18
CA GLY A 81 -6.87 -8.74 -15.21
C GLY A 81 -5.38 -8.92 -15.45
N CYS A 82 -4.64 -8.03 -14.81
CA CYS A 82 -3.20 -8.00 -14.91
C CYS A 82 -2.67 -9.35 -14.40
N ASP A 83 -2.00 -10.13 -15.24
CA ASP A 83 -1.35 -11.37 -14.78
C ASP A 83 -0.33 -11.07 -13.65
N ASP A 84 0.19 -9.83 -13.60
CA ASP A 84 1.00 -9.30 -12.50
C ASP A 84 0.25 -9.27 -11.15
N PHE A 85 -1.07 -9.36 -11.14
CA PHE A 85 -1.88 -9.29 -9.92
C PHE A 85 -1.72 -10.53 -9.05
N ILE A 86 -1.56 -11.71 -9.65
CA ILE A 86 -1.26 -12.94 -8.89
C ILE A 86 0.20 -12.92 -8.42
N ALA A 87 1.13 -12.52 -9.29
CA ALA A 87 2.54 -12.35 -8.93
C ALA A 87 2.71 -11.35 -7.78
N TRP A 88 1.91 -10.28 -7.77
CA TRP A 88 1.87 -9.29 -6.72
C TRP A 88 1.56 -9.90 -5.35
N TYR A 89 0.59 -10.82 -5.26
CA TYR A 89 0.30 -11.51 -4.00
C TYR A 89 1.47 -12.36 -3.52
N GLY A 90 2.20 -12.97 -4.46
CA GLY A 90 3.42 -13.71 -4.21
C GLY A 90 4.47 -12.90 -3.45
N ASP A 91 4.63 -11.61 -3.77
CA ASP A 91 5.60 -10.75 -3.09
C ASP A 91 5.02 -10.03 -1.85
N LEU A 92 3.72 -9.73 -1.87
CA LEU A 92 3.03 -9.04 -0.77
C LEU A 92 3.04 -9.87 0.52
N LEU A 93 2.71 -11.16 0.43
CA LEU A 93 2.56 -12.01 1.62
C LEU A 93 3.89 -12.22 2.37
N PRO A 94 5.03 -12.49 1.71
CA PRO A 94 6.34 -12.48 2.36
C PRO A 94 6.69 -11.13 2.97
N LEU A 95 6.39 -10.02 2.27
CA LEU A 95 6.67 -8.67 2.77
C LEU A 95 5.93 -8.41 4.09
N LEU A 96 4.62 -8.70 4.13
CA LEU A 96 3.81 -8.54 5.34
C LEU A 96 4.24 -9.47 6.46
N SER A 97 4.61 -10.72 6.13
CA SER A 97 5.13 -11.69 7.10
C SER A 97 6.47 -11.25 7.71
N GLY A 98 7.30 -10.52 6.96
CA GLY A 98 8.53 -9.91 7.48
C GLY A 98 8.30 -8.78 8.49
N MET A 99 7.10 -8.22 8.54
CA MET A 99 6.73 -7.16 9.49
C MET A 99 6.27 -7.77 10.81
N GLN A 100 7.22 -8.22 11.65
CA GLN A 100 6.92 -8.91 12.93
C GLN A 100 6.01 -8.12 13.89
N GLY A 101 5.94 -6.80 13.72
CA GLY A 101 5.09 -5.96 14.54
C GLY A 101 3.62 -5.93 14.14
N LEU A 102 3.29 -6.43 12.95
CA LEU A 102 2.00 -6.24 12.31
C LEU A 102 0.91 -6.99 13.06
N LYS A 103 -0.20 -6.30 13.36
CA LYS A 103 -1.36 -6.86 14.05
C LYS A 103 -2.57 -6.93 13.15
N GLU A 104 -2.74 -5.95 12.27
CA GLU A 104 -3.90 -5.83 11.41
C GLU A 104 -3.52 -5.40 10.00
N VAL A 105 -4.11 -6.07 9.01
CA VAL A 105 -4.05 -5.70 7.59
C VAL A 105 -5.46 -5.58 7.05
N CYS A 106 -5.79 -4.44 6.45
CA CYS A 106 -7.04 -4.23 5.76
C CYS A 106 -6.80 -4.14 4.25
N LEU A 107 -7.40 -5.06 3.49
CA LEU A 107 -7.41 -5.06 2.03
C LEU A 107 -8.64 -4.31 1.55
N ARG A 108 -8.43 -3.12 0.98
CA ARG A 108 -9.51 -2.26 0.53
C ARG A 108 -9.63 -2.34 -0.98
N TYR A 109 -10.59 -3.13 -1.46
CA TYR A 109 -10.88 -3.29 -2.87
C TYR A 109 -11.61 -2.04 -3.36
N ARG A 110 -11.01 -1.36 -4.34
CA ARG A 110 -11.53 -0.16 -4.96
C ARG A 110 -11.98 -0.50 -6.37
N LEU A 111 -13.29 -0.50 -6.58
CA LEU A 111 -13.92 -0.71 -7.89
C LEU A 111 -14.03 0.63 -8.59
N ARG A 112 -13.29 0.80 -9.70
CA ARG A 112 -13.31 2.03 -10.49
C ARG A 112 -14.11 1.78 -11.76
N GLU A 113 -15.28 2.40 -11.89
CA GLU A 113 -16.04 2.43 -13.14
C GLU A 113 -15.41 3.49 -14.08
N ASN A 114 -14.84 3.05 -15.20
CA ASN A 114 -14.62 3.95 -16.34
C ASN A 114 -15.80 3.77 -17.31
N ASN A 115 -16.02 4.71 -18.22
CA ASN A 115 -17.17 4.76 -19.16
C ASN A 115 -17.26 3.58 -20.16
N TYR A 116 -16.46 2.53 -19.99
CA TYR A 116 -16.56 1.27 -20.70
C TYR A 116 -17.10 0.28 -19.67
N VAL A 117 -18.10 -0.55 -19.98
CA VAL A 117 -18.72 -1.44 -18.99
C VAL A 117 -17.96 -2.77 -18.94
N VAL A 118 -17.08 -2.96 -17.96
CA VAL A 118 -16.38 -4.22 -17.71
C VAL A 118 -16.40 -4.42 -16.20
N HIS A 119 -17.22 -5.37 -15.80
CA HIS A 119 -17.36 -5.78 -14.42
C HIS A 119 -16.06 -6.44 -13.95
N PRO A 120 -15.70 -6.30 -12.65
CA PRO A 120 -14.60 -7.06 -12.09
C PRO A 120 -14.87 -8.56 -12.32
N ARG A 121 -13.81 -9.35 -12.48
CA ARG A 121 -13.88 -10.81 -12.69
C ARG A 121 -13.63 -11.53 -11.37
N SER A 122 -14.13 -12.75 -11.23
CA SER A 122 -13.94 -13.55 -10.01
C SER A 122 -12.44 -13.72 -9.65
N ARG A 123 -11.57 -13.87 -10.66
CA ARG A 123 -10.10 -13.96 -10.49
C ARG A 123 -9.47 -12.74 -9.81
N ASP A 124 -10.09 -11.57 -9.91
CA ASP A 124 -9.60 -10.34 -9.27
C ASP A 124 -9.75 -10.38 -7.74
N PHE A 125 -10.50 -11.37 -7.23
CA PHE A 125 -10.70 -11.64 -5.80
C PHE A 125 -10.09 -12.97 -5.35
N GLU A 126 -9.16 -13.54 -6.13
CA GLU A 126 -8.54 -14.82 -5.82
C GLU A 126 -7.79 -14.82 -4.48
N LEU A 127 -7.03 -13.74 -4.17
CA LEU A 127 -6.41 -13.61 -2.84
C LEU A 127 -7.46 -13.66 -1.73
N LEU A 128 -8.55 -12.92 -1.88
CA LEU A 128 -9.60 -12.89 -0.86
C LEU A 128 -10.22 -14.28 -0.68
N THR A 129 -10.42 -14.99 -1.78
CA THR A 129 -10.88 -16.38 -1.75
C THR A 129 -9.88 -17.28 -1.00
N TRP A 130 -8.58 -17.22 -1.31
CA TRP A 130 -7.56 -18.00 -0.62
C TRP A 130 -7.45 -17.67 0.87
N LEU A 131 -7.61 -16.40 1.23
CA LEU A 131 -7.60 -15.94 2.61
C LEU A 131 -8.79 -16.49 3.41
N GLU A 132 -10.00 -16.42 2.86
CA GLU A 132 -11.23 -16.96 3.45
C GLU A 132 -11.20 -18.50 3.52
N GLU A 133 -10.57 -19.15 2.55
CA GLU A 133 -10.36 -20.60 2.56
C GLU A 133 -9.33 -21.06 3.60
N GLY A 134 -8.53 -20.15 4.15
CA GLY A 134 -7.48 -20.46 5.12
C GLY A 134 -6.18 -20.97 4.51
N LYS A 135 -5.96 -20.77 3.20
CA LYS A 135 -4.77 -21.26 2.48
C LYS A 135 -3.50 -20.48 2.79
N ILE A 136 -3.63 -19.30 3.39
CA ILE A 136 -2.51 -18.40 3.64
C ILE A 136 -2.28 -18.30 5.16
N PRO A 137 -1.17 -18.89 5.67
CA PRO A 137 -0.78 -18.73 7.07
C PRO A 137 -0.39 -17.29 7.35
N ARG A 138 -0.85 -16.73 8.48
CA ARG A 138 -0.60 -15.34 8.86
C ARG A 138 -0.61 -15.17 10.37
N GLY A 139 0.26 -14.30 10.87
CA GLY A 139 0.35 -13.93 12.31
C GLY A 139 -0.44 -12.67 12.68
N TYR A 140 -1.24 -12.14 11.75
CA TYR A 140 -1.99 -10.90 11.90
C TYR A 140 -3.46 -11.09 11.50
N ALA A 141 -4.34 -10.28 12.10
CA ALA A 141 -5.74 -10.22 11.70
C ALA A 141 -5.85 -9.56 10.31
N MET A 142 -6.76 -10.07 9.49
CA MET A 142 -6.99 -9.53 8.16
C MET A 142 -8.45 -9.14 7.99
N PHE A 143 -8.67 -7.99 7.37
CA PHE A 143 -9.98 -7.48 7.02
C PHE A 143 -10.01 -7.20 5.53
N TYR A 144 -11.18 -7.28 4.92
CA TYR A 144 -11.41 -6.65 3.63
C TYR A 144 -12.51 -5.62 3.70
N GLU A 145 -12.44 -4.67 2.78
CA GLU A 145 -13.46 -3.65 2.56
C GLU A 145 -13.72 -3.50 1.07
N MET A 146 -14.98 -3.58 0.66
CA MET A 146 -15.39 -3.36 -0.73
C MET A 146 -15.84 -1.92 -0.90
N LEU A 147 -15.08 -1.10 -1.62
CA LEU A 147 -15.40 0.27 -1.92
C LEU A 147 -15.76 0.44 -3.39
N GLU A 148 -16.93 1.02 -3.61
CA GLU A 148 -17.34 1.56 -4.90
C GLU A 148 -16.82 2.99 -5.04
N VAL A 149 -16.11 3.29 -6.12
CA VAL A 149 -15.75 4.66 -6.47
C VAL A 149 -16.84 5.21 -7.37
N GLN A 150 -17.59 6.19 -6.85
CA GLN A 150 -18.67 6.85 -7.57
C GLN A 150 -18.15 7.59 -8.81
N THR A 151 -18.33 6.99 -9.97
CA THR A 151 -18.29 7.67 -11.28
C THR A 151 -19.52 7.33 -12.15
N GLY A 152 -20.51 6.61 -11.60
CA GLY A 152 -21.74 6.19 -12.29
C GLY A 152 -22.88 5.78 -11.33
N PRO A 153 -23.99 5.21 -11.83
CA PRO A 153 -25.10 4.75 -10.99
C PRO A 153 -24.63 3.64 -10.03
N LYS A 154 -25.14 3.66 -8.79
CA LYS A 154 -24.72 2.73 -7.73
C LYS A 154 -24.81 1.27 -8.20
N PHE A 155 -23.69 0.55 -8.19
CA PHE A 155 -23.61 -0.90 -8.28
C PHE A 155 -24.28 -1.59 -7.10
N GLY A 156 -24.62 -0.85 -6.03
CA GLY A 156 -25.33 -1.27 -4.83
C GLY A 156 -25.85 -2.72 -4.87
N GLY A 157 -25.13 -3.63 -4.20
CA GLY A 157 -25.43 -5.05 -4.28
C GLY A 157 -24.28 -5.95 -3.83
N MET A 158 -24.47 -7.25 -4.02
CA MET A 158 -23.44 -8.27 -3.82
C MET A 158 -22.65 -8.50 -5.11
N LEU A 159 -21.33 -8.64 -4.98
CA LEU A 159 -20.44 -9.13 -6.02
C LEU A 159 -20.35 -10.65 -5.93
N PHE A 160 -20.66 -11.33 -7.04
CA PHE A 160 -20.64 -12.80 -7.16
C PHE A 160 -21.39 -13.52 -6.03
N ASP A 161 -22.49 -12.92 -5.55
CA ASP A 161 -23.31 -13.44 -4.44
C ASP A 161 -22.55 -13.67 -3.12
N ARG A 162 -21.36 -13.05 -2.96
CA ARG A 162 -20.46 -13.33 -1.84
C ARG A 162 -20.00 -12.08 -1.08
N TRP A 163 -19.64 -11.02 -1.78
CA TRP A 163 -19.04 -9.83 -1.16
C TRP A 163 -19.93 -8.61 -1.37
N ALA A 164 -20.44 -8.02 -0.27
CA ALA A 164 -21.30 -6.84 -0.37
C ALA A 164 -20.48 -5.55 -0.54
N ILE A 165 -20.91 -4.68 -1.45
CA ILE A 165 -20.33 -3.34 -1.59
C ILE A 165 -20.63 -2.52 -0.33
N GLY A 166 -19.60 -1.84 0.20
CA GLY A 166 -19.67 -1.07 1.44
C GLY A 166 -19.47 -1.91 2.71
N GLU A 167 -19.32 -3.22 2.58
CA GLU A 167 -19.04 -4.09 3.73
C GLU A 167 -17.56 -4.00 4.12
N ARG A 168 -17.31 -3.99 5.43
CA ARG A 168 -16.02 -4.32 6.03
C ARG A 168 -16.17 -5.60 6.83
N ARG A 169 -15.42 -6.65 6.46
CA ARG A 169 -15.48 -7.95 7.14
C ARG A 169 -14.12 -8.40 7.61
N LYS A 170 -14.09 -9.07 8.75
CA LYS A 170 -12.91 -9.78 9.26
C LYS A 170 -12.81 -11.14 8.59
N ILE A 171 -11.61 -11.53 8.17
CA ILE A 171 -11.34 -12.85 7.61
C ILE A 171 -10.91 -13.76 8.76
N ASP A 172 -11.75 -14.73 9.09
CA ASP A 172 -11.49 -15.68 10.16
C ASP A 172 -10.21 -16.47 9.87
N MET A 173 -9.47 -16.75 10.94
CA MET A 173 -8.34 -17.67 10.89
C MET A 173 -8.93 -19.06 11.07
N LYS A 174 -8.76 -19.94 10.07
CA LYS A 174 -9.04 -21.35 10.28
C LYS A 174 -7.92 -21.91 11.17
N GLU A 175 -8.31 -22.49 12.30
CA GLU A 175 -7.44 -23.22 13.22
C GLU A 175 -6.82 -24.45 12.56
#